data_AF-A0A7J7UN53-F1
#
_entry.id   AF-A0A7J7UN53-F1
#
_cell.length_a   1.000
_cell.length_b   1.000
_cell.length_c   1.000
_cell.angle_alpha   90.00
_cell.angle_beta   90.00
_cell.angle_gamma   90.00
#
_symmetry.space_group_name_H-M   'P 1'
#
loop_
_entity.id
_entity.type
_entity.pdbx_description
1 polymer ?
#
loop_
_entity_poly.entity_id
_entity_poly.type
_entity_poly.pdbx_seq_one_letter_code
_entity_poly.pdbx_strand_id
1 'polypeptide(L)'
;MATNCFYISLIKRSWEDSQNYCKSLSSNLATITVNEYYSDYYSTSVYKVLEQAEQSGSYWIDTRLKDRSHVPQRKRCPFVQNKWTRYQYQTECTTSLPCVCEMAPIRYPDYH
;
A
#
# COMPACT_ATOMS: atom_id res chain seq x y z
N MET A 1 4.24 -10.43 -16.61
CA MET A 1 2.89 -10.67 -16.03
C MET A 1 2.83 -9.92 -14.71
N ALA A 2 1.86 -9.04 -14.51
CA ALA A 2 1.72 -8.33 -13.23
C ALA A 2 1.22 -9.34 -12.18
N THR A 3 2.05 -9.69 -11.21
CA THR A 3 1.81 -10.77 -10.24
C THR A 3 1.06 -10.31 -8.99
N ASN A 4 0.68 -9.03 -8.88
CA ASN A 4 0.17 -8.46 -7.64
C ASN A 4 -1.23 -7.90 -7.87
N CYS A 5 -2.18 -8.32 -7.04
CA CYS A 5 -3.56 -7.84 -7.04
C CYS A 5 -3.72 -6.79 -5.94
N PHE A 6 -4.45 -5.71 -6.22
CA PHE A 6 -4.65 -4.62 -5.26
C PHE A 6 -6.13 -4.44 -4.97
N TYR A 7 -6.44 -4.25 -3.70
CA TYR A 7 -7.78 -3.92 -3.22
C TYR A 7 -7.76 -2.56 -2.53
N ILE A 8 -8.58 -1.62 -2.99
CA ILE A 8 -8.69 -0.28 -2.43
C ILE A 8 -9.91 -0.24 -1.50
N SER A 9 -9.68 -0.01 -0.22
CA SER A 9 -10.76 0.27 0.74
C SER A 9 -10.92 1.78 0.90
N LEU A 10 -12.04 2.32 0.43
CA LEU A 10 -12.40 3.74 0.63
C LEU A 10 -12.88 4.06 2.06
N ILE A 11 -13.17 3.03 2.87
CA ILE A 11 -13.52 3.22 4.28
C ILE A 11 -12.28 3.72 5.02
N LYS A 12 -12.41 4.88 5.65
CA LYS A 12 -11.33 5.59 6.33
C LYS A 12 -11.08 4.98 7.71
N ARG A 13 -9.81 4.68 8.01
CA ARG A 13 -9.37 4.02 9.24
C ARG A 13 -8.01 4.54 9.69
N SER A 14 -7.64 4.26 10.93
CA SER A 14 -6.25 4.42 11.37
C SER A 14 -5.32 3.50 10.57
N TRP A 15 -4.02 3.74 10.62
CA TRP A 15 -3.06 2.87 9.92
C TRP A 15 -3.10 1.44 10.47
N GLU A 16 -3.21 1.29 11.80
CA GLU A 16 -3.26 -0.02 12.46
C GLU A 16 -4.54 -0.78 12.12
N ASP A 17 -5.69 -0.11 12.14
CA ASP A 17 -6.97 -0.70 11.73
C ASP A 17 -6.97 -1.07 10.25
N SER A 18 -6.29 -0.28 9.41
CA SER A 18 -6.12 -0.58 7.99
C SER A 18 -5.28 -1.84 7.78
N GLN A 19 -4.21 -2.01 8.55
CA GLN A 19 -3.39 -3.21 8.53
C GLN A 19 -4.18 -4.44 9.00
N ASN A 20 -4.97 -4.30 10.06
CA ASN A 20 -5.84 -5.37 10.56
C ASN A 20 -6.94 -5.72 9.55
N TYR A 21 -7.50 -4.73 8.86
CA TYR A 21 -8.47 -4.94 7.80
C TYR A 21 -7.86 -5.72 6.64
N CYS A 22 -6.68 -5.34 6.14
CA CYS A 22 -6.01 -6.11 5.09
C CYS A 22 -5.72 -7.56 5.55
N LYS A 23 -5.30 -7.76 6.80
CA LYS A 23 -5.12 -9.11 7.37
C LYS A 23 -6.40 -9.93 7.38
N SER A 24 -7.56 -9.31 7.65
CA SER A 24 -8.86 -10.01 7.58
C SER A 24 -9.19 -10.52 6.17
N LEU A 25 -8.60 -9.90 5.14
CA LEU A 25 -8.69 -10.34 3.74
C LEU A 25 -7.58 -11.31 3.35
N SER A 26 -6.84 -11.89 4.32
CA SER A 26 -5.66 -12.71 4.06
C SER A 26 -4.59 -11.97 3.23
N SER A 27 -4.49 -10.67 3.44
CA SER A 27 -3.65 -9.73 2.70
C SER A 27 -2.82 -8.89 3.67
N ASN A 28 -1.93 -8.05 3.16
CA ASN A 28 -1.30 -6.98 3.94
C ASN A 28 -1.57 -5.62 3.29
N LEU A 29 -1.29 -4.53 4.00
CA LEU A 29 -1.17 -3.22 3.36
C LEU A 29 -0.17 -3.30 2.20
N ALA A 30 -0.49 -2.63 1.11
CA ALA A 30 0.28 -2.72 -0.12
C ALA A 30 1.69 -2.19 0.10
N THR A 31 2.69 -2.98 -0.28
CA THR A 31 4.07 -2.52 -0.25
C THR A 31 4.38 -1.79 -1.55
N ILE A 32 4.60 -0.47 -1.47
CA ILE A 32 5.15 0.27 -2.61
C ILE A 32 6.67 0.24 -2.52
N THR A 33 7.32 -0.48 -3.43
CA THR A 33 8.78 -0.45 -3.55
C THR A 33 9.17 0.79 -4.34
N VAL A 34 9.55 1.85 -3.64
CA VAL A 34 10.02 3.08 -4.27
C VAL A 34 11.51 2.92 -4.55
N ASN A 35 11.87 2.43 -5.74
CA ASN A 35 13.21 2.68 -6.26
C ASN A 35 13.25 4.16 -6.67
N GLU A 36 14.21 4.92 -6.15
CA GLU A 36 14.40 6.38 -6.35
C GLU A 36 14.45 6.84 -7.82
N TYR A 37 14.53 5.90 -8.77
CA TYR A 37 14.80 6.18 -10.19
C TYR A 37 13.67 5.79 -11.17
N TYR A 38 12.48 5.43 -10.68
CA TYR A 38 11.46 4.76 -11.49
C TYR A 38 10.10 5.49 -11.60
N SER A 39 10.09 6.84 -11.61
CA SER A 39 8.82 7.59 -11.74
C SER A 39 8.17 7.53 -13.12
N ASP A 40 8.91 7.22 -14.20
CA ASP A 40 8.41 7.52 -15.55
C ASP A 40 7.97 6.30 -16.37
N TYR A 41 8.36 5.07 -16.02
CA TYR A 41 8.12 3.91 -16.89
C TYR A 41 7.39 2.71 -16.24
N TYR A 42 7.37 2.63 -14.91
CA TYR A 42 6.71 1.55 -14.17
C TYR A 42 5.51 2.07 -13.38
N SER A 43 4.67 2.83 -14.09
CA SER A 43 3.26 3.02 -13.77
C SER A 43 2.56 1.65 -13.87
N THR A 44 2.81 0.82 -12.86
CA THR A 44 2.37 -0.57 -12.74
C THR A 44 0.85 -0.63 -12.65
N SER A 45 0.28 -1.83 -12.78
CA SER A 45 -1.16 -2.11 -12.62
C SER A 45 -1.82 -1.36 -11.44
N VAL A 46 -1.06 -1.10 -10.38
CA VAL A 46 -1.38 -0.18 -9.28
C VAL A 46 -1.90 1.15 -9.80
N TYR A 47 -1.11 1.93 -10.54
CA TYR A 47 -1.52 3.26 -11.04
C TYR A 47 -2.82 3.24 -11.85
N LYS A 48 -3.05 2.19 -12.65
CA LYS A 48 -4.30 2.03 -13.43
C LYS A 48 -5.53 1.78 -12.56
N VAL A 49 -5.39 0.97 -11.50
CA VAL A 49 -6.46 0.78 -10.51
C VAL A 49 -6.66 2.05 -9.69
N LEU A 50 -5.60 2.83 -9.49
CA LEU A 50 -5.61 4.07 -8.71
C LEU A 50 -6.18 5.28 -9.45
N GLU A 51 -6.14 5.32 -10.78
CA GLU A 51 -6.81 6.36 -11.58
C GLU A 51 -8.35 6.31 -11.42
N GLN A 52 -8.88 5.12 -11.08
CA GLN A 52 -10.31 4.90 -10.79
C GLN A 52 -10.68 5.27 -9.35
N ALA A 53 -9.70 5.38 -8.44
CA ALA A 53 -9.90 5.86 -7.08
C ALA A 53 -9.81 7.39 -7.02
N GLU A 54 -10.35 8.01 -5.98
CA GLU A 54 -10.42 9.47 -5.84
C GLU A 54 -9.02 10.09 -6.05
N GLN A 55 -8.86 10.84 -7.16
CA GLN A 55 -7.56 11.25 -7.74
C GLN A 55 -6.69 12.13 -6.84
N SER A 56 -7.26 12.65 -5.75
CA SER A 56 -6.61 13.57 -4.79
C SER A 56 -6.50 13.01 -3.37
N GLY A 57 -6.90 11.75 -3.13
CA GLY A 57 -6.91 11.13 -1.81
C GLY A 57 -5.51 10.76 -1.28
N SER A 58 -5.38 10.71 0.04
CA SER A 58 -4.23 10.12 0.74
C SER A 58 -4.60 8.74 1.26
N TYR A 59 -3.70 7.77 1.15
CA TYR A 59 -4.02 6.39 1.46
C TYR A 59 -2.91 5.68 2.25
N TRP A 60 -3.30 4.87 3.22
CA TRP A 60 -2.40 4.03 3.99
C TRP A 60 -1.82 2.90 3.13
N ILE A 61 -0.51 2.69 3.28
CA ILE A 61 0.28 1.62 2.67
C ILE A 61 1.26 1.05 3.71
N ASP A 62 2.07 0.09 3.31
CA ASP A 62 3.21 -0.38 4.08
C ASP A 62 4.53 -0.12 3.34
N THR A 63 5.64 -0.16 4.07
CA THR A 63 6.98 -0.13 3.49
C THR A 63 7.75 -1.36 3.91
N ARG A 64 8.31 -2.07 2.92
CA ARG A 64 9.36 -3.06 3.18
C ARG A 64 10.68 -2.30 3.32
N LEU A 65 10.84 -1.54 4.39
CA LEU A 65 12.19 -1.24 4.85
C LEU A 65 12.80 -2.60 5.23
N LYS A 66 13.71 -3.12 4.41
CA LYS A 66 14.57 -4.24 4.80
C LYS A 66 15.38 -3.75 5.99
N ASP A 67 14.85 -3.96 7.19
CA ASP A 67 15.45 -3.42 8.39
C ASP A 67 16.78 -4.15 8.64
N ARG A 68 17.89 -3.45 8.36
CA ARG A 68 19.25 -3.85 8.76
C ARG A 68 19.77 -3.01 9.92
N SER A 69 18.94 -2.21 10.59
CA SER A 69 19.42 -1.30 11.62
C SER A 69 18.47 -1.24 12.81
N HIS A 70 18.93 -1.79 13.94
CA HIS A 70 18.36 -1.69 15.28
C HIS A 70 18.29 -0.23 15.79
N VAL A 71 17.55 0.64 15.10
CA VAL A 71 17.21 1.96 15.60
C VAL A 71 15.75 1.88 16.08
N PRO A 72 15.41 2.34 17.31
CA PRO A 72 14.03 2.39 17.76
C PRO A 72 13.28 3.35 16.83
N GLN A 73 12.63 2.81 15.80
CA GLN A 73 11.86 3.61 14.86
C GLN A 73 10.69 4.19 15.65
N ARG A 74 10.62 5.52 15.77
CA ARG A 74 9.36 6.19 16.09
C ARG A 74 8.31 5.59 15.15
N LYS A 75 7.19 5.07 15.67
CA LYS A 75 6.11 4.48 14.85
C LYS A 75 5.76 5.47 13.74
N ARG A 76 6.21 5.18 12.52
CA ARG A 76 5.96 5.98 11.33
C ARG A 76 4.95 5.21 10.51
N CYS A 77 3.84 5.85 10.20
CA CYS A 77 2.77 5.25 9.42
C CYS A 77 2.86 5.78 7.98
N PRO A 78 3.31 4.94 7.03
CA PRO A 78 3.50 5.35 5.66
C PRO A 78 2.16 5.50 4.95
N PHE A 79 2.03 6.59 4.21
CA PHE A 79 0.93 6.85 3.31
C PHE A 79 1.46 7.42 2.01
N VAL A 80 0.57 7.53 1.05
CA VAL A 80 0.89 7.97 -0.30
C VAL A 80 -0.16 8.97 -0.76
N GLN A 81 0.32 10.00 -1.45
CA GLN A 81 -0.45 11.16 -1.89
C GLN A 81 0.01 11.62 -3.29
N ASN A 82 -0.67 12.61 -3.86
CA ASN A 82 -0.36 13.22 -5.16
C ASN A 82 -0.27 12.19 -6.29
N LYS A 83 -1.41 11.57 -6.64
CA LYS A 83 -1.46 10.49 -7.67
C LYS A 83 -0.46 9.36 -7.40
N TRP A 84 -0.20 9.14 -6.13
CA TRP A 84 0.66 8.07 -5.67
C TRP A 84 2.12 8.15 -6.11
N THR A 85 2.54 9.35 -6.52
CA THR A 85 3.92 9.65 -6.93
C THR A 85 4.83 9.95 -5.73
N ARG A 86 4.23 10.27 -4.57
CA ARG A 86 4.96 10.65 -3.37
C ARG A 86 4.44 9.86 -2.17
N TYR A 87 5.32 9.07 -1.58
CA TYR A 87 5.09 8.49 -0.26
C TYR A 87 5.60 9.43 0.83
N GLN A 88 4.94 9.41 1.98
CA GLN A 88 5.25 10.19 3.16
C GLN A 88 4.99 9.36 4.41
N TYR A 89 5.48 9.84 5.55
CA TYR A 89 5.24 9.21 6.85
C TYR A 89 4.48 10.17 7.74
N GLN A 90 3.49 9.66 8.47
CA GLN A 90 2.91 10.36 9.60
C GLN A 90 3.45 9.79 10.90
N THR A 91 3.66 10.66 11.89
CA THR A 91 3.93 10.26 13.27
C THR A 91 2.65 9.96 14.04
N GLU A 92 1.54 10.57 13.62
CA GLU A 92 0.20 10.32 14.16
C GLU A 92 -0.53 9.33 13.25
N CYS A 93 -0.56 8.07 13.68
CA CYS A 93 -1.13 6.95 12.92
C CYS A 93 -2.65 6.80 13.05
N THR A 94 -3.28 7.66 13.85
CA THR A 94 -4.71 7.68 14.15
C THR A 94 -5.53 8.43 13.09
N THR A 95 -4.87 9.15 12.16
CA THR A 95 -5.54 9.81 11.05
C THR A 95 -6.38 8.83 10.25
N SER A 96 -7.62 9.21 9.97
CA SER A 96 -8.56 8.35 9.25
C SER A 96 -8.37 8.51 7.74
N LEU A 97 -7.69 7.56 7.11
CA LEU A 97 -7.44 7.51 5.67
C LEU A 97 -7.96 6.19 5.07
N PRO A 98 -8.37 6.19 3.79
CA PRO A 98 -8.53 4.95 3.04
C PRO A 98 -7.22 4.17 2.95
N CYS A 99 -7.27 2.90 2.55
CA CYS A 99 -6.08 2.04 2.51
C CYS A 99 -6.04 1.14 1.27
N VAL A 100 -4.84 0.65 0.94
CA VAL A 100 -4.64 -0.33 -0.13
C VAL A 100 -4.10 -1.62 0.45
N CYS A 101 -4.74 -2.72 0.09
CA CYS A 101 -4.26 -4.06 0.40
C CYS A 101 -3.62 -4.70 -0.84
N GLU A 102 -2.49 -5.38 -0.67
CA GLU A 102 -1.83 -6.19 -1.70
C GLU A 102 -2.16 -7.67 -1.48
N MET A 103 -3.00 -8.19 -2.35
CA MET A 103 -3.49 -9.57 -2.32
C MET A 103 -2.61 -10.47 -3.19
N ALA A 104 -2.42 -11.70 -2.74
CA ALA A 104 -1.81 -12.73 -3.55
C ALA A 104 -2.70 -13.01 -4.78
N PRO A 105 -2.11 -13.22 -5.97
CA PRO A 105 -2.88 -13.60 -7.15
C PRO A 105 -3.52 -14.97 -6.90
N ILE A 106 -4.76 -15.14 -7.37
CA ILE A 106 -5.43 -16.45 -7.36
C ILE A 106 -4.60 -17.39 -8.22
N ARG A 107 -3.98 -18.40 -7.61
CA ARG A 107 -3.39 -19.53 -8.35
C ARG A 107 -4.56 -20.43 -8.73
N TYR A 108 -4.77 -20.62 -10.03
CA TYR A 108 -5.69 -21.68 -10.48
C TYR A 108 -5.16 -23.01 -9.95
N PRO A 109 -6.03 -23.92 -9.48
CA PRO A 109 -5.59 -25.25 -9.10
C PRO A 109 -4.98 -25.92 -10.33
N ASP A 110 -3.74 -26.38 -10.19
CA ASP A 110 -3.11 -27.24 -11.18
C ASP A 110 -3.91 -28.55 -11.18
N TYR A 111 -4.80 -28.71 -12.16
CA TYR A 111 -5.45 -30.00 -12.43
C TYR A 111 -4.37 -30.95 -12.95
N HIS A 112 -3.80 -31.75 -12.05
CA HIS A 112 -2.98 -32.91 -12.37
C HIS A 112 -3.84 -34.16 -12.55
#